data_AF-A0A2K9NUZ4-F1
#
_entry.id   AF-A0A2K9NUZ4-F1
#
_cell.length_a   1.000
_cell.length_b   1.000
_cell.length_c   1.000
_cell.angle_alpha   90.00
_cell.angle_beta   90.00
_cell.angle_gamma   90.00
#
_symmetry.space_group_name_H-M   'P 1'
#
loop_
_entity.id
_entity.type
_entity.pdbx_description
1 polymer ?
#
loop_
_entity_poly.entity_id
_entity_poly.type
_entity_poly.pdbx_seq_one_letter_code
_entity_poly.pdbx_strand_id
1 'polypeptide(L)'
;MKSFSLVVGLLCLLAVNTNQAFAKSADAFHKRFQVIRSDDGKLVGIRDRTLPVKFSVVPYVNMIKSQLKAEQSLMSEQNLASGEYEANVRSVLDEDRELLLAQGYTQAEYDRYVQTVVDSLKQLAVVNVDGVFTNPAFNEVVSKFEGKMTDAILLLDPTILSNVQDPTFFYKRNVTYKAVSWALDFARKRLSNIPMLNTASYVVVQVEKLITERRNFHQNMLLHYLESFDEKELGLTHDEVNMIWSSIYESRIPWYAFWESSAAKSNWTKYGVNNFYANFRAGTAKLQKAGGLYSEVNDRMNYAFQRVTYNNEKVVVNLFDNESMLQSRPAVAYNYDRPTQIARKRIMLTLAQLGLSFVPLNATIKDTAGNFIKSYYANQKITEGALYGYFESMGEDSGMRQVKAQYLNPFDTLAM
;
A
#
# COMPACT_ATOMS: atom_id res chain seq x y z
N MET A 1 53.94 -39.32 -3.45
CA MET A 1 53.33 -38.04 -3.03
C MET A 1 52.52 -37.40 -4.17
N LYS A 2 51.42 -38.04 -4.64
CA LYS A 2 50.57 -37.49 -5.72
C LYS A 2 49.07 -37.84 -5.56
N SER A 3 48.60 -37.95 -4.33
CA SER A 3 47.19 -38.36 -4.08
C SER A 3 46.47 -37.50 -3.05
N PHE A 4 47.15 -36.55 -2.40
CA PHE A 4 46.57 -35.76 -1.31
C PHE A 4 45.94 -34.43 -1.76
N SER A 5 46.30 -33.93 -2.95
CA SER A 5 45.81 -32.62 -3.43
C SER A 5 44.44 -32.68 -4.11
N LEU A 6 43.96 -33.86 -4.51
CA LEU A 6 42.67 -34.00 -5.19
C LEU A 6 41.49 -34.07 -4.21
N VAL A 7 41.72 -34.63 -3.02
CA VAL A 7 40.67 -34.80 -1.99
C VAL A 7 40.35 -33.47 -1.28
N VAL A 8 41.35 -32.59 -1.14
CA VAL A 8 41.14 -31.24 -0.57
C VAL A 8 40.41 -30.31 -1.54
N GLY A 9 40.62 -30.47 -2.85
CA GLY A 9 39.89 -29.71 -3.88
C GLY A 9 38.40 -30.07 -3.96
N LEU A 10 38.03 -31.33 -3.71
CA LEU A 10 36.64 -31.79 -3.75
C LEU A 10 35.85 -31.41 -2.48
N LEU A 11 36.51 -31.27 -1.33
CA LEU A 11 35.90 -30.81 -0.08
C LEU A 11 35.64 -29.30 -0.03
N CYS A 12 36.44 -28.49 -0.74
CA CYS A 12 36.19 -27.05 -0.88
C CYS A 12 35.08 -26.71 -1.88
N LEU A 13 34.71 -27.63 -2.78
CA LEU A 13 33.62 -27.45 -3.76
C LEU A 13 32.24 -27.85 -3.21
N LEU A 14 32.17 -28.47 -2.03
CA LEU A 14 30.91 -28.76 -1.32
C LEU A 14 30.51 -27.65 -0.34
N ALA A 15 31.28 -26.57 -0.23
CA ALA A 15 31.05 -25.47 0.70
C ALA A 15 30.35 -24.24 0.09
N VAL A 16 29.85 -24.32 -1.14
CA VAL A 16 29.17 -23.19 -1.82
C VAL A 16 27.84 -23.64 -2.39
N ASN A 17 26.83 -23.67 -1.53
CA ASN A 17 25.40 -23.43 -1.77
C ASN A 17 24.58 -23.97 -0.58
N THR A 18 25.01 -23.66 0.64
CA THR A 18 24.02 -23.55 1.72
C THR A 18 23.26 -22.26 1.44
N ASN A 19 22.19 -22.36 0.64
CA ASN A 19 21.06 -21.48 0.83
C ASN A 19 20.74 -21.61 2.32
N GLN A 20 21.13 -20.60 3.11
CA GLN A 20 20.64 -20.49 4.47
C GLN A 20 19.14 -20.35 4.30
N ALA A 21 18.43 -21.47 4.45
CA ALA A 21 17.01 -21.43 4.69
C ALA A 21 16.88 -20.71 6.03
N PHE A 22 16.72 -19.39 5.98
CA PHE A 22 16.38 -18.61 7.14
C PHE A 22 15.10 -19.22 7.68
N ALA A 23 15.20 -19.88 8.85
CA ALA A 23 14.04 -20.42 9.51
C ALA A 23 13.10 -19.24 9.80
N LYS A 24 11.84 -19.36 9.38
CA LYS A 24 10.79 -18.38 9.73
C LYS A 24 10.82 -18.18 11.25
N SER A 25 10.91 -16.94 11.71
CA SER A 25 10.97 -16.63 13.15
C SER A 25 9.76 -15.80 13.60
N ALA A 26 9.14 -16.24 14.70
CA ALA A 26 8.12 -15.49 15.41
C ALA A 26 8.71 -14.32 16.24
N ASP A 27 10.03 -14.19 16.37
CA ASP A 27 10.66 -13.11 17.13
C ASP A 27 10.30 -11.72 16.59
N ALA A 28 10.14 -11.61 15.27
CA ALA A 28 9.72 -10.38 14.63
C ALA A 28 8.30 -9.96 15.07
N PHE A 29 7.40 -10.92 15.27
CA PHE A 29 6.08 -10.67 15.84
C PHE A 29 6.19 -10.07 17.23
N HIS A 30 6.99 -10.67 18.14
CA HIS A 30 7.10 -10.20 19.53
C HIS A 30 7.83 -8.86 19.69
N LYS A 31 8.71 -8.52 18.74
CA LYS A 31 9.35 -7.21 18.66
C LYS A 31 8.35 -6.12 18.27
N ARG A 32 7.52 -6.41 17.27
CA ARG A 32 6.58 -5.45 16.65
C ARG A 32 5.25 -5.36 17.40
N PHE A 33 4.60 -6.49 17.59
CA PHE A 33 3.26 -6.59 18.13
C PHE A 33 3.26 -6.85 19.64
N GLN A 34 2.29 -6.24 20.30
CA GLN A 34 1.99 -6.45 21.70
C GLN A 34 0.60 -7.06 21.83
N VAL A 35 0.53 -8.23 22.46
CA VAL A 35 -0.72 -8.81 22.93
C VAL A 35 -1.15 -8.04 24.18
N ILE A 36 -2.29 -7.36 24.10
CA ILE A 36 -2.86 -6.61 25.23
C ILE A 36 -3.86 -7.50 25.93
N ARG A 37 -3.65 -7.71 27.24
CA ARG A 37 -4.56 -8.45 28.11
C ARG A 37 -5.13 -7.54 29.19
N SER A 38 -6.36 -7.79 29.61
CA SER A 38 -6.97 -7.16 30.79
C SER A 38 -6.42 -7.76 32.08
N ASP A 39 -6.76 -7.14 33.22
CA ASP A 39 -6.30 -7.58 34.55
C ASP A 39 -6.74 -9.03 34.89
N ASP A 40 -7.83 -9.51 34.29
CA ASP A 40 -8.32 -10.89 34.39
C ASP A 40 -7.69 -11.85 33.37
N GLY A 41 -6.69 -11.40 32.62
CA GLY A 41 -5.93 -12.21 31.66
C GLY A 41 -6.56 -12.38 30.27
N LYS A 42 -7.76 -11.85 30.03
CA LYS A 42 -8.44 -11.97 28.72
C LYS A 42 -7.77 -11.09 27.67
N LEU A 43 -7.73 -11.57 26.43
CA LEU A 43 -7.27 -10.75 25.29
C LEU A 43 -8.18 -9.53 25.12
N VAL A 44 -7.58 -8.35 25.07
CA VAL A 44 -8.25 -7.09 24.72
C VAL A 44 -8.02 -6.76 23.25
N GLY A 45 -6.80 -6.98 22.76
CA GLY A 45 -6.44 -6.65 21.39
C GLY A 45 -4.95 -6.78 21.07
N ILE A 46 -4.59 -6.42 19.85
CA ILE A 46 -3.19 -6.34 19.39
C ILE A 46 -2.83 -4.90 19.08
N ARG A 47 -1.67 -4.47 19.58
CA ARG A 47 -1.05 -3.18 19.29
C ARG A 47 0.23 -3.35 18.49
N ASP A 48 0.52 -2.46 17.56
CA ASP A 48 1.85 -2.33 16.95
C ASP A 48 2.66 -1.26 17.71
N ARG A 49 3.81 -1.66 18.26
CA ARG A 49 4.70 -0.79 19.06
C ARG A 49 5.49 0.20 18.21
N THR A 50 5.62 -0.05 16.91
CA THR A 50 6.39 0.78 15.98
C THR A 50 5.59 2.00 15.51
N LEU A 51 4.26 1.93 15.58
CA LEU A 51 3.39 3.00 15.11
C LEU A 51 3.46 4.25 16.01
N PRO A 52 3.68 5.44 15.43
CA PRO A 52 3.73 6.66 16.21
C PRO A 52 2.32 7.07 16.69
N VAL A 53 2.24 7.44 17.97
CA VAL A 53 1.03 8.01 18.58
C VAL A 53 0.82 9.46 18.15
N LYS A 54 1.92 10.20 17.96
CA LYS A 54 1.88 11.61 17.54
C LYS A 54 1.66 11.70 16.04
N PHE A 55 0.75 12.58 15.64
CA PHE A 55 0.46 12.85 14.25
C PHE A 55 1.10 14.17 13.81
N SER A 56 1.65 14.19 12.59
CA SER A 56 2.02 15.41 11.90
C SER A 56 1.83 15.25 10.40
N VAL A 57 1.36 16.30 9.73
CA VAL A 57 1.17 16.37 8.27
C VAL A 57 2.49 16.65 7.55
N VAL A 58 3.49 17.21 8.25
CA VAL A 58 4.77 17.66 7.69
C VAL A 58 5.49 16.59 6.87
N PRO A 59 5.61 15.31 7.30
CA PRO A 59 6.27 14.28 6.50
C PRO A 59 5.65 14.12 5.11
N TYR A 60 4.33 14.18 5.00
CA TYR A 60 3.64 14.08 3.72
C TYR A 60 3.82 15.30 2.84
N VAL A 61 3.74 16.51 3.42
CA VAL A 61 4.02 17.76 2.70
C VAL A 61 5.44 17.76 2.13
N ASN A 62 6.42 17.34 2.92
CA ASN A 62 7.81 17.25 2.46
C ASN A 62 8.00 16.19 1.37
N MET A 63 7.35 15.04 1.51
CA MET A 63 7.39 13.98 0.50
C MET A 63 6.83 14.48 -0.84
N ILE A 64 5.64 15.07 -0.85
CA ILE A 64 5.02 15.59 -2.08
C ILE A 64 5.84 16.74 -2.67
N LYS A 65 6.34 17.66 -1.84
CA LYS A 65 7.22 18.75 -2.30
C LYS A 65 8.47 18.20 -2.99
N SER A 66 9.12 17.21 -2.38
CA SER A 66 10.32 16.57 -2.94
C SER A 66 10.03 15.85 -4.26
N GLN A 67 8.96 15.06 -4.30
CA GLN A 67 8.54 14.32 -5.50
C GLN A 67 8.17 15.27 -6.65
N LEU A 68 7.46 16.36 -6.38
CA LEU A 68 7.15 17.39 -7.38
C LEU A 68 8.40 18.02 -7.97
N LYS A 69 9.37 18.39 -7.13
CA LYS A 69 10.63 18.99 -7.59
C LYS A 69 11.46 18.02 -8.43
N ALA A 70 11.56 16.76 -7.98
CA ALA A 70 12.26 15.73 -8.73
C ALA A 70 11.62 15.53 -10.12
N GLU A 71 10.30 15.51 -10.18
CA GLU A 71 9.57 15.34 -11.44
C GLU A 71 9.71 16.57 -12.37
N GLN A 72 9.68 17.79 -11.82
CA GLN A 72 9.96 19.01 -12.59
C GLN A 72 11.40 19.05 -13.14
N SER A 73 12.38 18.53 -12.39
CA SER A 73 13.76 18.38 -12.88
C SER A 73 13.80 17.44 -14.08
N LEU A 74 13.14 16.28 -13.97
CA LEU A 74 13.07 15.30 -15.06
C LEU A 74 12.40 15.87 -16.32
N MET A 75 11.32 16.63 -16.18
CA MET A 75 10.68 17.31 -17.33
C MET A 75 11.60 18.34 -17.99
N SER A 76 12.44 19.00 -17.20
CA SER A 76 13.40 20.01 -17.69
C SER A 76 14.58 19.35 -18.39
N GLU A 77 15.09 18.25 -17.84
CA GLU A 77 16.19 17.45 -18.39
C GLU A 77 15.79 16.73 -19.69
N GLN A 78 14.61 16.12 -19.71
CA GLN A 78 14.10 15.32 -20.84
C GLN A 78 13.30 16.18 -21.85
N ASN A 79 13.54 17.49 -21.87
CA ASN A 79 12.94 18.50 -22.76
C ASN A 79 11.50 18.17 -23.21
N LEU A 80 10.50 18.74 -22.52
CA LEU A 80 9.08 18.57 -22.88
C LEU A 80 8.73 18.79 -24.37
N ALA A 81 9.52 19.58 -25.11
CA ALA A 81 9.33 19.82 -26.54
C ALA A 81 9.83 18.71 -27.46
N SER A 82 10.79 17.87 -27.03
CA SER A 82 11.31 16.74 -27.83
C SER A 82 10.44 15.49 -27.72
N GLY A 83 9.51 15.44 -26.76
CA GLY A 83 8.65 14.27 -26.51
C GLY A 83 9.34 13.13 -25.74
N GLU A 84 10.61 13.29 -25.35
CA GLU A 84 11.36 12.26 -24.61
C GLU A 84 10.72 11.95 -23.25
N TYR A 85 10.25 12.98 -22.54
CA TYR A 85 9.50 12.79 -21.29
C TYR A 85 8.23 11.96 -21.48
N GLU A 86 7.48 12.21 -22.56
CA GLU A 86 6.26 11.43 -22.85
C GLU A 86 6.60 9.98 -23.15
N ALA A 87 7.64 9.73 -23.93
CA ALA A 87 8.11 8.39 -24.23
C ALA A 87 8.52 7.64 -22.95
N ASN A 88 9.17 8.33 -21.99
CA ASN A 88 9.51 7.75 -20.70
C ASN A 88 8.25 7.36 -19.90
N VAL A 89 7.29 8.27 -19.76
CA VAL A 89 6.02 8.00 -19.06
C VAL A 89 5.27 6.84 -19.71
N ARG A 90 5.20 6.82 -21.04
CA ARG A 90 4.58 5.75 -21.83
C ARG A 90 5.26 4.40 -21.56
N SER A 91 6.59 4.35 -21.59
CA SER A 91 7.34 3.12 -21.33
C SER A 91 7.05 2.49 -19.96
N VAL A 92 6.78 3.31 -18.93
CA VAL A 92 6.43 2.84 -17.58
C VAL A 92 5.01 2.25 -17.54
N LEU A 93 4.12 2.68 -18.44
CA LEU A 93 2.73 2.22 -18.54
C LEU A 93 2.53 1.15 -19.63
N ASP A 94 3.46 1.01 -20.57
CA ASP A 94 3.38 0.16 -21.76
C ASP A 94 3.45 -1.34 -21.45
N GLU A 95 3.93 -1.73 -20.26
CA GLU A 95 4.00 -3.15 -19.84
C GLU A 95 2.64 -3.86 -19.85
N ASP A 96 1.55 -3.08 -19.78
CA ASP A 96 0.19 -3.59 -19.74
C ASP A 96 -0.51 -3.48 -21.12
N ARG A 97 0.15 -2.89 -22.14
CA ARG A 97 -0.48 -2.60 -23.44
C ARG A 97 -0.91 -3.85 -24.21
N GLU A 98 -0.02 -4.82 -24.35
CA GLU A 98 -0.28 -6.03 -25.15
C GLU A 98 -1.43 -6.86 -24.59
N LEU A 99 -1.53 -6.93 -23.25
CA LEU A 99 -2.59 -7.64 -22.55
C LEU A 99 -3.95 -6.95 -22.71
N LEU A 100 -3.98 -5.62 -22.67
CA LEU A 100 -5.22 -4.86 -22.85
C LEU A 100 -5.80 -5.05 -24.26
N LEU A 101 -4.94 -5.02 -25.28
CA LEU A 101 -5.34 -5.31 -26.66
C LEU A 101 -5.92 -6.73 -26.79
N ALA A 102 -5.30 -7.72 -26.13
CA ALA A 102 -5.80 -9.10 -26.10
C ALA A 102 -7.15 -9.25 -25.37
N GLN A 103 -7.50 -8.33 -24.47
CA GLN A 103 -8.77 -8.29 -23.73
C GLN A 103 -9.88 -7.51 -24.45
N GLY A 104 -9.64 -7.08 -25.70
CA GLY A 104 -10.62 -6.40 -26.53
C GLY A 104 -10.70 -4.89 -26.31
N TYR A 105 -9.79 -4.30 -25.52
CA TYR A 105 -9.63 -2.86 -25.51
C TYR A 105 -9.03 -2.39 -26.84
N THR A 106 -9.54 -1.28 -27.35
CA THR A 106 -8.96 -0.66 -28.53
C THR A 106 -7.66 0.06 -28.15
N GLN A 107 -6.70 0.08 -29.08
CA GLN A 107 -5.48 0.89 -28.95
C GLN A 107 -5.82 2.36 -28.62
N ALA A 108 -6.90 2.88 -29.22
CA ALA A 108 -7.37 4.25 -28.98
C ALA A 108 -7.84 4.51 -27.54
N GLU A 109 -8.45 3.54 -26.87
CA GLU A 109 -8.85 3.67 -25.47
C GLU A 109 -7.64 3.71 -24.55
N TYR A 110 -6.70 2.78 -24.73
CA TYR A 110 -5.45 2.76 -23.99
C TYR A 110 -4.67 4.08 -24.16
N ASP A 111 -4.50 4.52 -25.40
CA ASP A 111 -3.77 5.76 -25.71
C ASP A 111 -4.43 6.99 -25.07
N ARG A 112 -5.77 7.02 -24.97
CA ARG A 112 -6.49 8.10 -24.29
C ARG A 112 -6.19 8.13 -22.79
N TYR A 113 -6.14 6.98 -22.12
CA TYR A 113 -5.80 6.91 -20.70
C TYR A 113 -4.37 7.35 -20.44
N VAL A 114 -3.43 6.83 -21.22
CA VAL A 114 -2.01 7.17 -21.09
C VAL A 114 -1.78 8.64 -21.40
N GLN A 115 -2.40 9.18 -22.45
CA GLN A 115 -2.31 10.61 -22.76
C GLN A 115 -2.87 11.47 -21.62
N THR A 116 -3.96 11.05 -20.98
CA THR A 116 -4.50 11.79 -19.82
C THR A 116 -3.52 11.83 -18.66
N VAL A 117 -2.79 10.73 -18.40
CA VAL A 117 -1.71 10.71 -17.38
C VAL A 117 -0.58 11.67 -17.76
N VAL A 118 -0.12 11.62 -19.01
CA VAL A 118 0.92 12.51 -19.55
C VAL A 118 0.51 13.98 -19.44
N ASP A 119 -0.69 14.34 -19.89
CA ASP A 119 -1.20 15.71 -19.85
C ASP A 119 -1.31 16.23 -18.42
N SER A 120 -1.72 15.35 -17.49
CA SER A 120 -1.81 15.67 -16.06
C SER A 120 -0.44 15.92 -15.45
N LEU A 121 0.56 15.10 -15.77
CA LEU A 121 1.93 15.32 -15.34
C LEU A 121 2.48 16.63 -15.89
N LYS A 122 2.26 16.93 -17.18
CA LYS A 122 2.70 18.20 -17.79
C LYS A 122 2.14 19.44 -17.10
N GLN A 123 0.94 19.38 -16.50
CA GLN A 123 0.44 20.51 -15.71
C GLN A 123 1.31 20.82 -14.49
N LEU A 124 2.05 19.85 -13.96
CA LEU A 124 2.97 20.07 -12.85
C LEU A 124 4.17 20.94 -13.24
N ALA A 125 4.55 20.97 -14.52
CA ALA A 125 5.70 21.74 -15.00
C ALA A 125 5.59 23.24 -14.67
N VAL A 126 4.36 23.77 -14.71
CA VAL A 126 4.08 25.20 -14.49
C VAL A 126 3.70 25.54 -13.04
N VAL A 127 3.62 24.53 -12.16
CA VAL A 127 3.27 24.76 -10.75
C VAL A 127 4.46 25.38 -10.01
N ASN A 128 4.26 26.57 -9.42
CA ASN A 128 5.23 27.16 -8.50
C ASN A 128 5.21 26.43 -7.15
N VAL A 129 5.91 25.29 -7.08
CA VAL A 129 5.98 24.42 -5.90
C VAL A 129 6.39 25.21 -4.66
N ASP A 130 7.48 25.97 -4.72
CA ASP A 130 7.94 26.73 -3.56
C ASP A 130 6.95 27.81 -3.15
N GLY A 131 6.30 28.49 -4.11
CA GLY A 131 5.27 29.49 -3.82
C GLY A 131 4.04 28.91 -3.14
N VAL A 132 3.64 27.68 -3.46
CA VAL A 132 2.51 26.99 -2.80
C VAL A 132 2.87 26.59 -1.37
N PHE A 133 4.00 25.90 -1.18
CA PHE A 133 4.36 25.32 0.12
C PHE A 133 4.96 26.33 1.12
N THR A 134 5.35 27.53 0.68
CA THR A 134 5.76 28.63 1.57
C THR A 134 4.63 29.62 1.84
N ASN A 135 3.47 29.46 1.20
CA ASN A 135 2.36 30.39 1.36
C ASN A 135 1.78 30.36 2.79
N PRO A 136 1.67 31.50 3.48
CA PRO A 136 1.13 31.56 4.84
C PRO A 136 -0.29 31.01 4.98
N ALA A 137 -1.17 31.26 3.99
CA ALA A 137 -2.55 30.80 4.03
C ALA A 137 -2.64 29.27 3.83
N PHE A 138 -1.79 28.69 2.98
CA PHE A 138 -1.66 27.24 2.84
C PHE A 138 -1.19 26.61 4.15
N ASN A 139 -0.13 27.15 4.75
CA ASN A 139 0.43 26.65 6.01
C ASN A 139 -0.57 26.75 7.16
N GLU A 140 -1.39 27.80 7.19
CA GLU A 140 -2.49 27.93 8.15
C GLU A 140 -3.52 26.81 7.99
N VAL A 141 -3.96 26.52 6.76
CA VAL A 141 -4.91 25.42 6.48
C VAL A 141 -4.33 24.08 6.94
N VAL A 142 -3.07 23.79 6.58
CA VAL A 142 -2.39 22.53 6.94
C VAL A 142 -2.24 22.42 8.46
N SER A 143 -1.81 23.47 9.14
CA SER A 143 -1.63 23.47 10.61
C SER A 143 -2.95 23.28 11.35
N LYS A 144 -4.02 23.96 10.94
CA LYS A 144 -5.33 23.79 11.59
C LYS A 144 -5.92 22.40 11.33
N PHE A 145 -5.74 21.85 10.13
CA PHE A 145 -6.10 20.47 9.81
C PHE A 145 -5.32 19.47 10.66
N GLU A 146 -4.01 19.67 10.84
CA GLU A 146 -3.17 18.82 11.70
C GLU A 146 -3.71 18.75 13.13
N GLY A 147 -4.10 19.89 13.71
CA GLY A 147 -4.73 19.93 15.04
C GLY A 147 -6.02 19.10 15.10
N LYS A 148 -6.94 19.30 14.15
CA LYS A 148 -8.21 18.55 14.10
C LYS A 148 -8.01 17.05 13.89
N MET A 149 -7.04 16.67 13.06
CA MET A 149 -6.71 15.26 12.84
C MET A 149 -6.04 14.64 14.06
N THR A 150 -5.19 15.38 14.77
CA THR A 150 -4.57 14.90 16.01
C THR A 150 -5.64 14.55 17.04
N ASP A 151 -6.61 15.45 17.26
CA ASP A 151 -7.74 15.19 18.16
C ASP A 151 -8.53 13.94 17.74
N ALA A 152 -8.76 13.78 16.43
CA ALA A 152 -9.49 12.64 15.88
C ALA A 152 -8.76 11.31 16.04
N ILE A 153 -7.44 11.30 15.81
CA ILE A 153 -6.60 10.11 15.87
C ILE A 153 -6.40 9.64 17.30
N LEU A 154 -6.22 10.56 18.26
CA LEU A 154 -6.04 10.23 19.67
C LEU A 154 -7.26 9.50 20.25
N LEU A 155 -8.46 9.76 19.74
CA LEU A 155 -9.69 9.06 20.15
C LEU A 155 -9.74 7.59 19.70
N LEU A 156 -8.95 7.19 18.70
CA LEU A 156 -8.98 5.86 18.10
C LEU A 156 -7.80 4.98 18.53
N ASP A 157 -6.82 5.52 19.26
CA ASP A 157 -5.48 4.93 19.50
C ASP A 157 -4.88 4.37 18.19
N PRO A 158 -4.04 5.14 17.46
CA PRO A 158 -3.53 4.74 16.15
C PRO A 158 -2.64 3.48 16.17
N THR A 159 -2.27 2.99 17.36
CA THR A 159 -1.42 1.82 17.55
C THR A 159 -2.21 0.51 17.61
N ILE A 160 -3.52 0.58 17.88
CA ILE A 160 -4.39 -0.61 17.98
C ILE A 160 -4.73 -1.13 16.58
N LEU A 161 -4.36 -2.38 16.32
CA LEU A 161 -4.64 -3.08 15.06
C LEU A 161 -5.85 -3.99 15.15
N SER A 162 -6.14 -4.51 16.34
CA SER A 162 -7.35 -5.27 16.63
C SER A 162 -7.81 -5.00 18.05
N ASN A 163 -9.12 -4.93 18.23
CA ASN A 163 -9.80 -4.94 19.52
C ASN A 163 -10.84 -6.06 19.48
N VAL A 164 -10.67 -7.07 20.32
CA VAL A 164 -11.53 -8.27 20.31
C VAL A 164 -12.76 -8.13 21.21
N GLN A 165 -12.75 -7.15 22.11
CA GLN A 165 -13.81 -6.92 23.11
C GLN A 165 -14.88 -5.95 22.62
N ASP A 166 -14.53 -5.03 21.70
CA ASP A 166 -15.46 -4.08 21.09
C ASP A 166 -15.54 -4.31 19.56
N PRO A 167 -16.57 -5.04 19.09
CA PRO A 167 -16.82 -5.25 17.66
C PRO A 167 -17.15 -3.97 16.87
N THR A 168 -17.24 -2.80 17.51
CA THR A 168 -17.45 -1.50 16.86
C THR A 168 -16.30 -0.54 17.06
N PHE A 169 -15.17 -1.00 17.59
CA PHE A 169 -14.04 -0.15 17.96
C PHE A 169 -13.63 0.77 16.79
N PHE A 170 -13.48 0.20 15.60
CA PHE A 170 -13.08 0.92 14.39
C PHE A 170 -14.24 1.59 13.65
N TYR A 171 -15.49 1.34 14.05
CA TYR A 171 -16.68 1.94 13.45
C TYR A 171 -16.86 3.42 13.85
N LYS A 172 -16.08 3.95 14.81
CA LYS A 172 -16.01 5.38 15.19
C LYS A 172 -15.37 6.29 14.11
N ARG A 173 -15.51 5.94 12.83
CA ARG A 173 -15.01 6.61 11.61
C ARG A 173 -15.57 8.01 11.34
N ASN A 174 -16.60 8.44 12.08
CA ASN A 174 -17.16 9.78 11.91
C ASN A 174 -16.16 10.90 12.29
N VAL A 175 -15.15 10.60 13.12
CA VAL A 175 -14.29 11.66 13.67
C VAL A 175 -13.25 12.16 12.65
N THR A 176 -12.57 11.28 11.92
CA THR A 176 -11.61 11.70 10.87
C THR A 176 -12.33 12.33 9.68
N TYR A 177 -13.48 11.77 9.28
CA TYR A 177 -14.31 12.35 8.21
C TYR A 177 -14.79 13.78 8.53
N LYS A 178 -15.19 14.03 9.79
CA LYS A 178 -15.54 15.38 10.26
C LYS A 178 -14.35 16.34 10.18
N ALA A 179 -13.15 15.88 10.55
CA ALA A 179 -11.94 16.69 10.46
C ALA A 179 -11.59 17.04 9.00
N VAL A 180 -11.71 16.07 8.07
CA VAL A 180 -11.53 16.29 6.63
C VAL A 180 -12.56 17.27 6.08
N SER A 181 -13.85 17.05 6.36
CA SER A 181 -14.94 17.90 5.86
C SER A 181 -14.76 19.34 6.34
N TRP A 182 -14.45 19.51 7.64
CA TRP A 182 -14.14 20.82 8.22
C TRP A 182 -12.94 21.49 7.54
N ALA A 183 -11.86 20.75 7.30
CA ALA A 183 -10.65 21.30 6.69
C ALA A 183 -10.86 21.71 5.23
N LEU A 184 -11.65 20.96 4.46
CA LEU A 184 -12.03 21.34 3.10
C LEU A 184 -12.85 22.63 3.09
N ASP A 185 -13.83 22.76 3.99
CA ASP A 185 -14.62 23.99 4.11
C ASP A 185 -13.77 25.18 4.57
N PHE A 186 -12.82 24.96 5.49
CA PHE A 186 -11.87 25.97 5.92
C PHE A 186 -10.95 26.40 4.79
N ALA A 187 -10.42 25.46 4.01
CA ALA A 187 -9.59 25.73 2.84
C ALA A 187 -10.33 26.58 1.80
N ARG A 188 -11.58 26.25 1.46
CA ARG A 188 -12.40 27.03 0.52
C ARG A 188 -12.63 28.47 0.98
N LYS A 189 -12.77 28.69 2.28
CA LYS A 189 -12.94 30.04 2.86
C LYS A 189 -11.65 30.85 2.87
N ARG A 190 -10.49 30.17 3.00
CA ARG A 190 -9.19 30.82 3.20
C ARG A 190 -8.39 30.99 1.91
N LEU A 191 -8.56 30.10 0.94
CA LEU A 191 -7.78 30.03 -0.29
C LEU A 191 -8.65 30.40 -1.48
N SER A 192 -8.45 31.60 -2.03
CA SER A 192 -9.14 32.07 -3.24
C SER A 192 -8.45 31.66 -4.54
N ASN A 193 -7.17 31.28 -4.48
CA ASN A 193 -6.39 30.80 -5.62
C ASN A 193 -6.68 29.30 -5.88
N ILE A 194 -7.15 28.98 -7.09
CA ILE A 194 -7.58 27.62 -7.47
C ILE A 194 -6.45 26.58 -7.31
N PRO A 195 -5.24 26.74 -7.90
CA PRO A 195 -4.10 25.85 -7.64
C PRO A 195 -3.81 25.60 -6.15
N MET A 196 -3.85 26.64 -5.33
CA MET A 196 -3.58 26.52 -3.89
C MET A 196 -4.68 25.75 -3.16
N LEU A 197 -5.95 26.05 -3.47
CA LEU A 197 -7.11 25.35 -2.94
C LEU A 197 -7.11 23.87 -3.34
N ASN A 198 -6.79 23.56 -4.60
CA ASN A 198 -6.74 22.18 -5.09
C ASN A 198 -5.61 21.40 -4.43
N THR A 199 -4.43 22.02 -4.26
CA THR A 199 -3.31 21.40 -3.54
C THR A 199 -3.68 21.12 -2.08
N ALA A 200 -4.24 22.11 -1.37
CA ALA A 200 -4.65 21.95 0.02
C ALA A 200 -5.73 20.86 0.17
N SER A 201 -6.72 20.85 -0.73
CA SER A 201 -7.79 19.84 -0.73
C SER A 201 -7.23 18.44 -0.99
N TYR A 202 -6.30 18.31 -1.93
CA TYR A 202 -5.60 17.05 -2.20
C TYR A 202 -4.82 16.58 -0.97
N VAL A 203 -4.05 17.47 -0.34
CA VAL A 203 -3.27 17.14 0.87
C VAL A 203 -4.19 16.66 1.98
N VAL A 204 -5.27 17.39 2.29
CA VAL A 204 -6.24 17.02 3.32
C VAL A 204 -6.81 15.62 3.09
N VAL A 205 -7.25 15.32 1.87
CA VAL A 205 -7.86 14.02 1.53
C VAL A 205 -6.82 12.89 1.55
N GLN A 206 -5.62 13.12 0.99
CA GLN A 206 -4.59 12.07 0.95
C GLN A 206 -4.03 11.74 2.34
N VAL A 207 -3.92 12.73 3.22
CA VAL A 207 -3.44 12.51 4.59
C VAL A 207 -4.37 11.56 5.35
N GLU A 208 -5.68 11.78 5.31
CA GLU A 208 -6.65 10.88 5.96
C GLU A 208 -6.56 9.46 5.38
N LYS A 209 -6.49 9.36 4.06
CA LYS A 209 -6.35 8.08 3.35
C LYS A 209 -5.10 7.33 3.82
N LEU A 210 -3.95 7.99 3.87
CA LEU A 210 -2.67 7.40 4.27
C LEU A 210 -2.66 6.95 5.75
N ILE A 211 -3.37 7.63 6.64
CA ILE A 211 -3.53 7.16 8.03
C ILE A 211 -4.32 5.84 8.08
N THR A 212 -5.42 5.76 7.32
CA THR A 212 -6.22 4.54 7.21
C THR A 212 -5.44 3.41 6.53
N GLU A 213 -4.72 3.71 5.46
CA GLU A 213 -3.84 2.77 4.76
C GLU A 213 -2.75 2.21 5.69
N ARG A 214 -2.18 3.05 6.56
CA ARG A 214 -1.22 2.62 7.59
C ARG A 214 -1.76 1.52 8.48
N ARG A 215 -2.93 1.72 9.08
CA ARG A 215 -3.55 0.68 9.91
C ARG A 215 -3.79 -0.59 9.09
N ASN A 216 -4.34 -0.46 7.89
CA ASN A 216 -4.69 -1.63 7.08
C ASN A 216 -3.43 -2.40 6.62
N PHE A 217 -2.34 -1.71 6.29
CA PHE A 217 -1.04 -2.30 5.97
C PHE A 217 -0.53 -3.14 7.14
N HIS A 218 -0.51 -2.57 8.34
CA HIS A 218 -0.07 -3.27 9.54
C HIS A 218 -0.99 -4.41 9.96
N GLN A 219 -2.30 -4.29 9.72
CA GLN A 219 -3.23 -5.42 9.86
C GLN A 219 -2.93 -6.55 8.87
N ASN A 220 -2.52 -6.25 7.63
CA ASN A 220 -2.12 -7.30 6.68
C ASN A 220 -0.79 -7.94 7.07
N MET A 221 0.16 -7.19 7.66
CA MET A 221 1.34 -7.78 8.32
C MET A 221 0.90 -8.74 9.43
N LEU A 222 0.01 -8.31 10.33
CA LEU A 222 -0.49 -9.14 11.41
C LEU A 222 -1.16 -10.42 10.88
N LEU A 223 -1.98 -10.33 9.82
CA LEU A 223 -2.59 -11.50 9.18
C LEU A 223 -1.56 -12.50 8.64
N HIS A 224 -0.42 -12.04 8.11
CA HIS A 224 0.68 -12.92 7.70
C HIS A 224 1.20 -13.73 8.89
N TYR A 225 1.46 -13.10 10.03
CA TYR A 225 1.93 -13.80 11.22
C TYR A 225 0.89 -14.79 11.77
N LEU A 226 -0.38 -14.39 11.83
CA LEU A 226 -1.46 -15.26 12.29
C LEU A 226 -1.73 -16.47 11.39
N GLU A 227 -1.37 -16.39 10.10
CA GLU A 227 -1.45 -17.52 9.17
C GLU A 227 -0.18 -18.39 9.19
N SER A 228 0.99 -17.78 9.34
CA SER A 228 2.27 -18.45 9.12
C SER A 228 2.86 -19.16 10.35
N PHE A 229 2.37 -18.85 11.56
CA PHE A 229 2.94 -19.34 12.82
C PHE A 229 1.87 -19.99 13.69
N ASP A 230 2.30 -20.94 14.52
CA ASP A 230 1.42 -21.58 15.49
C ASP A 230 0.99 -20.55 16.56
N GLU A 231 -0.27 -20.62 16.96
CA GLU A 231 -0.88 -19.63 17.87
C GLU A 231 -0.14 -19.55 19.21
N LYS A 232 0.38 -20.69 19.68
CA LYS A 232 1.19 -20.79 20.90
C LYS A 232 2.51 -20.04 20.78
N GLU A 233 3.14 -20.03 19.61
CA GLU A 233 4.37 -19.26 19.34
C GLU A 233 4.12 -17.77 19.42
N LEU A 234 2.89 -17.33 19.10
CA LEU A 234 2.44 -15.94 19.19
C LEU A 234 1.91 -15.56 20.58
N GLY A 235 1.80 -16.51 21.51
CA GLY A 235 1.22 -16.30 22.85
C GLY A 235 -0.30 -16.11 22.84
N LEU A 236 -0.97 -16.74 21.88
CA LEU A 236 -2.41 -16.65 21.62
C LEU A 236 -3.06 -18.04 21.68
N THR A 237 -4.37 -18.06 21.95
CA THR A 237 -5.20 -19.26 21.75
C THR A 237 -5.91 -19.23 20.40
N HIS A 238 -6.47 -20.36 19.98
CA HIS A 238 -7.25 -20.46 18.74
C HIS A 238 -8.42 -19.49 18.68
N ASP A 239 -9.21 -19.42 19.75
CA ASP A 239 -10.35 -18.52 19.83
C ASP A 239 -9.91 -17.05 19.81
N GLU A 240 -8.76 -16.74 20.43
CA GLU A 240 -8.15 -15.41 20.40
C GLU A 240 -7.76 -15.00 18.97
N VAL A 241 -7.10 -15.89 18.22
CA VAL A 241 -6.76 -15.64 16.80
C VAL A 241 -8.00 -15.40 15.96
N ASN A 242 -9.03 -16.23 16.15
CA ASN A 242 -10.30 -16.10 15.42
C ASN A 242 -10.98 -14.73 15.67
N MET A 243 -10.97 -14.26 16.92
CA MET A 243 -11.51 -12.93 17.26
C MET A 243 -10.63 -11.79 16.73
N ILE A 244 -9.31 -11.94 16.70
CA ILE A 244 -8.40 -10.96 16.07
C ILE A 244 -8.73 -10.83 14.57
N TRP A 245 -8.89 -11.95 13.86
CA TRP A 245 -9.31 -11.92 12.46
C TRP A 245 -10.64 -11.18 12.31
N SER A 246 -11.64 -11.47 13.14
CA SER A 246 -12.94 -10.78 13.07
C SER A 246 -12.82 -9.28 13.29
N SER A 247 -12.00 -8.85 14.24
CA SER A 247 -11.70 -7.43 14.47
C SER A 247 -11.06 -6.75 13.26
N ILE A 248 -10.09 -7.41 12.63
CA ILE A 248 -9.43 -6.91 11.42
C ILE A 248 -10.44 -6.77 10.27
N TYR A 249 -11.27 -7.80 10.02
CA TYR A 249 -12.25 -7.77 8.93
C TYR A 249 -13.42 -6.81 9.21
N GLU A 250 -13.85 -6.64 10.47
CA GLU A 250 -14.86 -5.66 10.85
C GLU A 250 -14.35 -4.25 10.57
N SER A 251 -13.08 -3.99 10.91
CA SER A 251 -12.45 -2.69 10.68
C SER A 251 -12.40 -2.27 9.22
N ARG A 252 -12.66 -3.19 8.26
CA ARG A 252 -12.70 -2.93 6.81
C ARG A 252 -14.10 -2.58 6.31
N ILE A 253 -15.15 -2.85 7.08
CA ILE A 253 -16.54 -2.60 6.70
C ILE A 253 -16.76 -1.10 6.50
N PRO A 254 -17.27 -0.66 5.34
CA PRO A 254 -17.56 0.76 5.12
C PRO A 254 -18.69 1.23 6.05
N TRP A 255 -18.66 2.50 6.45
CA TRP A 255 -19.58 3.06 7.45
C TRP A 255 -21.07 2.93 7.07
N TYR A 256 -21.39 2.90 5.77
CA TYR A 256 -22.75 2.77 5.28
C TYR A 256 -23.25 1.32 5.31
N ALA A 257 -22.38 0.33 5.45
CA ALA A 257 -22.72 -1.09 5.51
C ALA A 257 -22.97 -1.58 6.95
N PHE A 258 -23.87 -0.89 7.66
CA PHE A 258 -24.19 -1.19 9.07
C PHE A 258 -24.76 -2.61 9.27
N TRP A 259 -25.39 -3.18 8.24
CA TRP A 259 -25.87 -4.56 8.24
C TRP A 259 -24.72 -5.57 8.36
N GLU A 260 -23.61 -5.30 7.67
CA GLU A 260 -22.42 -6.16 7.70
C GLU A 260 -21.75 -6.10 9.07
N SER A 261 -21.68 -4.92 9.69
CA SER A 261 -21.16 -4.79 11.07
C SER A 261 -22.07 -5.52 12.07
N SER A 262 -23.39 -5.49 11.86
CA SER A 262 -24.33 -6.29 12.66
C SER A 262 -24.15 -7.80 12.47
N ALA A 263 -23.90 -8.24 11.23
CA ALA A 263 -23.60 -9.63 10.92
C ALA A 263 -22.27 -10.08 11.57
N ALA A 264 -21.23 -9.24 11.50
CA ALA A 264 -19.95 -9.49 12.14
C ALA A 264 -20.11 -9.71 13.65
N LYS A 265 -20.87 -8.85 14.33
CA LYS A 265 -21.18 -8.99 15.77
C LYS A 265 -21.86 -10.31 16.09
N SER A 266 -22.88 -10.67 15.32
CA SER A 266 -23.65 -11.89 15.56
C SER A 266 -22.83 -13.17 15.40
N ASN A 267 -21.74 -13.11 14.64
CA ASN A 267 -20.89 -14.25 14.31
C ASN A 267 -19.41 -13.97 14.63
N TRP A 268 -19.14 -13.25 15.72
CA TRP A 268 -17.82 -12.68 16.00
C TRP A 268 -16.68 -13.72 16.06
N THR A 269 -16.95 -14.93 16.52
CA THR A 269 -15.92 -15.98 16.59
C THR A 269 -15.57 -16.61 15.24
N LYS A 270 -16.37 -16.41 14.20
CA LYS A 270 -16.14 -17.03 12.87
C LYS A 270 -16.11 -16.03 11.72
N TYR A 271 -16.55 -14.79 11.94
CA TYR A 271 -16.68 -13.77 10.90
C TYR A 271 -15.35 -13.55 10.15
N GLY A 272 -14.26 -13.32 10.86
CA GLY A 272 -12.94 -13.10 10.28
C GLY A 272 -12.39 -14.34 9.56
N VAL A 273 -12.51 -15.52 10.18
CA VAL A 273 -12.10 -16.81 9.60
C VAL A 273 -12.80 -17.09 8.28
N ASN A 274 -14.11 -16.91 8.25
CA ASN A 274 -14.91 -17.13 7.04
C ASN A 274 -14.47 -16.17 5.91
N ASN A 275 -14.29 -14.89 6.23
CA ASN A 275 -13.81 -13.90 5.26
C ASN A 275 -12.39 -14.20 4.77
N PHE A 276 -11.48 -14.56 5.68
CA PHE A 276 -10.10 -14.91 5.35
C PHE A 276 -10.03 -16.06 4.35
N TYR A 277 -10.65 -17.19 4.66
CA TYR A 277 -10.60 -18.36 3.79
C TYR A 277 -11.43 -18.20 2.52
N ALA A 278 -12.49 -17.38 2.53
CA ALA A 278 -13.20 -17.01 1.30
C ALA A 278 -12.27 -16.26 0.33
N ASN A 279 -11.54 -15.25 0.84
CA ASN A 279 -10.59 -14.50 0.03
C ASN A 279 -9.39 -15.34 -0.41
N PHE A 280 -8.88 -16.22 0.46
CA PHE A 280 -7.80 -17.16 0.12
C PHE A 280 -8.18 -18.06 -1.06
N ARG A 281 -9.40 -18.62 -1.05
CA ARG A 281 -9.93 -19.44 -2.15
C ARG A 281 -10.10 -18.62 -3.43
N ALA A 282 -10.62 -17.40 -3.32
CA ALA A 282 -10.75 -16.49 -4.47
C ALA A 282 -9.39 -16.17 -5.11
N GLY A 283 -8.37 -15.87 -4.28
CA GLY A 283 -7.00 -15.63 -4.76
C GLY A 283 -6.39 -16.85 -5.44
N THR A 284 -6.61 -18.05 -4.90
CA THR A 284 -6.18 -19.31 -5.54
C THR A 284 -6.86 -19.53 -6.89
N ALA A 285 -8.17 -19.30 -6.98
CA ALA A 285 -8.91 -19.41 -8.24
C ALA A 285 -8.42 -18.39 -9.27
N LYS A 286 -8.05 -17.19 -8.83
CA LYS A 286 -7.46 -16.16 -9.71
C LYS A 286 -6.08 -16.57 -10.23
N LEU A 287 -5.23 -17.13 -9.38
CA LEU A 287 -3.93 -17.67 -9.80
C LEU A 287 -4.10 -18.75 -10.87
N GLN A 288 -5.02 -19.70 -10.66
CA GLN A 288 -5.31 -20.77 -11.62
C GLN A 288 -5.76 -20.22 -12.98
N LYS A 289 -6.66 -19.24 -12.99
CA LYS A 289 -7.11 -18.57 -14.24
C LYS A 289 -5.98 -17.85 -14.96
N ALA A 290 -5.05 -17.27 -14.21
CA ALA A 290 -3.87 -16.57 -14.74
C ALA A 290 -2.68 -17.51 -15.01
N GLY A 291 -2.80 -18.82 -14.75
CA GLY A 291 -1.67 -19.76 -14.79
C GLY A 291 -0.94 -19.81 -16.13
N GLY A 292 -1.68 -19.65 -17.25
CA GLY A 292 -1.08 -19.60 -18.59
C GLY A 292 -0.23 -18.36 -18.89
N LEU A 293 -0.23 -17.36 -18.02
CA LEU A 293 0.61 -16.17 -18.15
C LEU A 293 2.03 -16.38 -17.60
N TYR A 294 2.24 -17.40 -16.76
CA TYR A 294 3.48 -17.60 -16.04
C TYR A 294 4.24 -18.79 -16.60
N SER A 295 5.54 -18.63 -16.83
CA SER A 295 6.40 -19.76 -17.22
C SER A 295 6.66 -20.70 -16.05
N GLU A 296 6.64 -20.18 -14.83
CA GLU A 296 6.82 -20.95 -13.60
C GLU A 296 5.93 -20.40 -12.48
N VAL A 297 5.36 -21.30 -11.67
CA VAL A 297 4.64 -20.95 -10.43
C VAL A 297 5.38 -21.66 -9.28
N ASN A 298 6.06 -20.88 -8.44
CA ASN A 298 6.95 -21.36 -7.39
C ASN A 298 6.21 -21.47 -6.04
N ASP A 299 6.87 -21.15 -4.93
CA ASP A 299 6.28 -21.24 -3.60
C ASP A 299 5.31 -20.09 -3.30
N ARG A 300 4.22 -20.45 -2.61
CA ARG A 300 3.30 -19.48 -2.01
C ARG A 300 3.97 -18.85 -0.79
N MET A 301 4.03 -17.52 -0.76
CA MET A 301 4.71 -16.80 0.31
C MET A 301 3.80 -16.71 1.55
N ASN A 302 2.53 -16.37 1.33
CA ASN A 302 1.48 -16.30 2.34
C ASN A 302 0.09 -16.33 1.70
N TYR A 303 -0.95 -16.03 2.47
CA TYR A 303 -2.32 -15.99 1.99
C TYR A 303 -2.54 -15.12 0.74
N ALA A 304 -1.79 -14.02 0.55
CA ALA A 304 -1.99 -13.04 -0.52
C ALA A 304 -0.96 -13.09 -1.65
N PHE A 305 0.22 -13.68 -1.44
CA PHE A 305 1.35 -13.55 -2.38
C PHE A 305 1.92 -14.90 -2.84
N GLN A 306 2.31 -14.93 -4.11
CA GLN A 306 2.84 -16.09 -4.80
C GLN A 306 4.08 -15.71 -5.62
N ARG A 307 5.16 -16.50 -5.53
CA ARG A 307 6.32 -16.34 -6.43
C ARG A 307 6.01 -16.98 -7.79
N VAL A 308 6.29 -16.26 -8.87
CA VAL A 308 6.11 -16.72 -10.26
C VAL A 308 7.23 -16.19 -11.15
N THR A 309 7.38 -16.78 -12.33
CA THR A 309 8.21 -16.24 -13.42
C THR A 309 7.27 -15.69 -14.50
N TYR A 310 7.36 -14.39 -14.76
CA TYR A 310 6.53 -13.65 -15.72
C TYR A 310 7.44 -12.87 -16.67
N ASN A 311 7.28 -13.04 -18.00
CA ASN A 311 8.13 -12.40 -19.01
C ASN A 311 9.65 -12.60 -18.76
N ASN A 312 10.04 -13.81 -18.36
CA ASN A 312 11.42 -14.17 -17.96
C ASN A 312 11.97 -13.45 -16.73
N GLU A 313 11.12 -12.76 -15.97
CA GLU A 313 11.49 -12.09 -14.72
C GLU A 313 10.90 -12.83 -13.52
N LYS A 314 11.67 -12.89 -12.44
CA LYS A 314 11.23 -13.43 -11.16
C LYS A 314 10.43 -12.36 -10.44
N VAL A 315 9.16 -12.63 -10.20
CA VAL A 315 8.25 -11.67 -9.58
C VAL A 315 7.41 -12.31 -8.49
N VAL A 316 6.91 -11.47 -7.58
CA VAL A 316 5.87 -11.82 -6.61
C VAL A 316 4.58 -11.18 -7.08
N VAL A 317 3.53 -11.99 -7.24
CA VAL A 317 2.21 -11.50 -7.62
C VAL A 317 1.25 -11.45 -6.45
N ASN A 318 0.40 -10.43 -6.46
CA ASN A 318 -0.69 -10.22 -5.51
C ASN A 318 -1.95 -10.94 -6.01
N LEU A 319 -2.43 -11.90 -5.23
CA LEU A 319 -3.59 -12.72 -5.57
C LEU A 319 -4.92 -12.03 -5.28
N PHE A 320 -4.91 -10.94 -4.52
CA PHE A 320 -6.12 -10.21 -4.09
C PHE A 320 -6.40 -9.05 -5.03
N ASP A 321 -5.35 -8.37 -5.50
CA ASP A 321 -5.47 -7.19 -6.33
C ASP A 321 -5.15 -7.46 -7.80
N ASN A 322 -5.90 -6.77 -8.66
CA ASN A 322 -5.64 -6.73 -10.09
C ASN A 322 -4.48 -5.75 -10.37
N GLU A 323 -3.74 -5.96 -11.46
CA GLU A 323 -2.71 -5.01 -11.89
C GLU A 323 -3.30 -3.60 -12.10
N SER A 324 -4.49 -3.52 -12.70
CA SER A 324 -5.23 -2.28 -12.87
C SER A 324 -6.73 -2.57 -13.00
N MET A 325 -7.56 -1.53 -13.08
CA MET A 325 -8.99 -1.69 -13.32
C MET A 325 -9.30 -2.26 -14.72
N LEU A 326 -8.37 -2.10 -15.67
CA LEU A 326 -8.54 -2.60 -17.02
C LEU A 326 -8.00 -4.04 -17.17
N GLN A 327 -7.13 -4.48 -16.24
CA GLN A 327 -6.41 -5.73 -16.37
C GLN A 327 -6.64 -6.66 -15.17
N SER A 328 -7.34 -7.78 -15.41
CA SER A 328 -7.74 -8.72 -14.36
C SER A 328 -6.64 -9.67 -13.84
N ARG A 329 -5.42 -9.62 -14.39
CA ARG A 329 -4.32 -10.48 -13.90
C ARG A 329 -3.88 -10.06 -12.49
N PRO A 330 -3.34 -10.97 -11.68
CA PRO A 330 -2.65 -10.64 -10.44
C PRO A 330 -1.64 -9.51 -10.64
N ALA A 331 -1.67 -8.50 -9.76
CA ALA A 331 -0.72 -7.40 -9.81
C ALA A 331 0.70 -7.86 -9.48
N VAL A 332 1.72 -7.30 -10.12
CA VAL A 332 3.11 -7.51 -9.67
C VAL A 332 3.37 -6.67 -8.43
N ALA A 333 3.59 -7.33 -7.30
CA ALA A 333 3.86 -6.70 -6.00
C ALA A 333 5.34 -6.56 -5.69
N TYR A 334 6.20 -7.38 -6.30
CA TYR A 334 7.64 -7.25 -6.19
C TYR A 334 8.32 -7.85 -7.41
N ASN A 335 9.37 -7.20 -7.93
CA ASN A 335 10.16 -7.70 -9.04
C ASN A 335 11.61 -7.84 -8.58
N TYR A 336 12.15 -9.05 -8.61
CA TYR A 336 13.53 -9.30 -8.16
C TYR A 336 14.57 -8.72 -9.13
N ASP A 337 14.24 -8.68 -10.42
CA ASP A 337 15.14 -8.21 -11.48
C ASP A 337 15.08 -6.67 -11.64
N ARG A 338 13.91 -6.06 -11.39
CA ARG A 338 13.68 -4.60 -11.46
C ARG A 338 13.04 -4.05 -10.18
N PRO A 339 13.73 -4.08 -9.02
CA PRO A 339 13.13 -3.82 -7.71
C PRO A 339 12.59 -2.40 -7.51
N THR A 340 13.11 -1.41 -8.23
CA THR A 340 12.69 0.01 -8.11
C THR A 340 11.51 0.38 -8.98
N GLN A 341 11.10 -0.51 -9.90
CA GLN A 341 10.11 -0.22 -10.92
C GLN A 341 8.74 0.13 -10.33
N ILE A 342 8.28 -0.67 -9.36
CA ILE A 342 6.96 -0.50 -8.76
C ILE A 342 6.90 0.84 -7.99
N ALA A 343 7.95 1.16 -7.24
CA ALA A 343 8.06 2.44 -6.56
C ALA A 343 8.01 3.62 -7.55
N ARG A 344 8.75 3.52 -8.66
CA ARG A 344 8.76 4.52 -9.74
C ARG A 344 7.37 4.71 -10.36
N LYS A 345 6.72 3.62 -10.79
CA LYS A 345 5.36 3.62 -11.36
C LYS A 345 4.37 4.31 -10.40
N ARG A 346 4.46 4.01 -9.11
CA ARG A 346 3.57 4.58 -8.08
C ARG A 346 3.81 6.05 -7.79
N ILE A 347 5.06 6.51 -7.75
CA ILE A 347 5.38 7.93 -7.57
C ILE A 347 4.80 8.71 -8.76
N MET A 348 5.09 8.27 -9.99
CA MET A 348 4.57 8.88 -11.22
C MET A 348 3.04 8.96 -11.21
N LEU A 349 2.36 7.86 -10.89
CA LEU A 349 0.90 7.81 -10.82
C LEU A 349 0.32 8.70 -9.71
N THR A 350 0.98 8.77 -8.54
CA THR A 350 0.57 9.67 -7.45
C THR A 350 0.69 11.14 -7.88
N LEU A 351 1.78 11.50 -8.56
CA LEU A 351 1.99 12.83 -9.11
C LEU A 351 0.99 13.15 -10.22
N ALA A 352 0.68 12.20 -11.10
CA ALA A 352 -0.36 12.36 -12.11
C ALA A 352 -1.73 12.62 -11.47
N GLN A 353 -2.05 11.95 -10.35
CA GLN A 353 -3.28 12.21 -9.60
C GLN A 353 -3.34 13.64 -9.05
N LEU A 354 -2.22 14.16 -8.54
CA LEU A 354 -2.11 15.55 -8.12
C LEU A 354 -2.22 16.50 -9.34
N GLY A 355 -1.57 16.18 -10.45
CA GLY A 355 -1.64 16.91 -11.72
C GLY A 355 -3.08 17.05 -12.23
N LEU A 356 -3.86 15.97 -12.18
CA LEU A 356 -5.29 15.96 -12.53
C LEU A 356 -6.12 16.97 -11.74
N SER A 357 -5.71 17.28 -10.49
CA SER A 357 -6.39 18.29 -9.69
C SER A 357 -6.21 19.71 -10.25
N PHE A 358 -5.16 19.94 -11.06
CA PHE A 358 -4.88 21.23 -11.69
C PHE A 358 -5.45 21.36 -13.10
N VAL A 359 -5.70 20.26 -13.82
CA VAL A 359 -6.27 20.34 -15.17
C VAL A 359 -7.74 20.81 -15.09
N PRO A 360 -8.20 21.79 -15.89
CA PRO A 360 -9.61 22.16 -15.96
C PRO A 360 -10.43 21.17 -16.82
N LEU A 361 -10.44 19.90 -16.43
CA LEU A 361 -11.28 18.86 -17.05
C LEU A 361 -12.66 18.80 -16.39
N ASN A 362 -13.65 18.29 -17.14
CA ASN A 362 -14.95 17.96 -16.57
C ASN A 362 -14.80 16.88 -15.46
N ALA A 363 -15.75 16.85 -14.52
CA ALA A 363 -15.67 15.95 -13.36
C ALA A 363 -15.58 14.47 -13.77
N THR A 364 -16.34 14.05 -14.79
CA THR A 364 -16.39 12.66 -15.25
C THR A 364 -15.04 12.15 -15.77
N ILE A 365 -14.30 12.96 -16.54
CA ILE A 365 -12.97 12.60 -17.06
C ILE A 365 -11.97 12.56 -15.89
N LYS A 366 -12.04 13.52 -14.96
CA LYS A 366 -11.18 13.51 -13.76
C LYS A 366 -11.41 12.28 -12.89
N ASP A 367 -12.67 11.90 -12.68
CA ASP A 367 -13.02 10.73 -11.88
C ASP A 367 -12.57 9.44 -12.57
N THR A 368 -12.78 9.35 -13.89
CA THR A 368 -12.36 8.19 -14.68
C THR A 368 -10.83 8.03 -14.69
N ALA A 369 -10.09 9.09 -14.97
CA ALA A 369 -8.63 9.08 -14.96
C ALA A 369 -8.07 8.87 -13.55
N GLY A 370 -8.70 9.49 -12.54
CA GLY A 370 -8.34 9.30 -11.14
C GLY A 370 -8.57 7.87 -10.66
N ASN A 371 -9.66 7.22 -11.08
CA ASN A 371 -9.94 5.82 -10.76
C ASN A 371 -8.96 4.88 -11.47
N PHE A 372 -8.66 5.14 -12.74
CA PHE A 372 -7.63 4.42 -13.48
C PHE A 372 -6.28 4.48 -12.77
N ILE A 373 -5.82 5.69 -12.42
CA ILE A 373 -4.56 5.91 -11.70
C ILE A 373 -4.55 5.16 -10.37
N LYS A 374 -5.60 5.31 -9.55
CA LYS A 374 -5.70 4.64 -8.24
C LYS A 374 -5.72 3.12 -8.36
N SER A 375 -6.28 2.57 -9.43
CA SER A 375 -6.42 1.13 -9.61
C SER A 375 -5.08 0.38 -9.65
N TYR A 376 -4.01 1.06 -10.06
CA TYR A 376 -2.67 0.47 -10.12
C TYR A 376 -1.96 0.31 -8.78
N TYR A 377 -2.43 0.96 -7.71
CA TYR A 377 -1.63 0.97 -6.47
C TYR A 377 -2.41 1.09 -5.17
N ALA A 378 -3.62 1.65 -5.17
CA ALA A 378 -4.30 2.01 -3.93
C ALA A 378 -4.53 0.80 -3.02
N ASN A 379 -5.05 -0.30 -3.57
CA ASN A 379 -5.32 -1.51 -2.79
C ASN A 379 -4.07 -2.39 -2.65
N GLN A 380 -3.25 -2.49 -3.70
CA GLN A 380 -2.02 -3.29 -3.70
C GLN A 380 -1.08 -2.91 -2.55
N LYS A 381 -0.87 -1.59 -2.34
CA LYS A 381 -0.07 -1.07 -1.24
C LYS A 381 -0.52 -1.58 0.11
N ILE A 382 -1.83 -1.71 0.33
CA ILE A 382 -2.40 -2.13 1.60
C ILE A 382 -2.10 -3.61 1.87
N THR A 383 -2.31 -4.47 0.87
CA THR A 383 -2.05 -5.91 1.00
C THR A 383 -0.57 -6.24 1.14
N GLU A 384 0.32 -5.40 0.60
CA GLU A 384 1.78 -5.56 0.70
C GLU A 384 2.31 -5.53 2.13
N GLY A 385 1.50 -5.12 3.11
CA GLY A 385 1.79 -5.39 4.51
C GLY A 385 2.08 -6.87 4.76
N ALA A 386 1.31 -7.79 4.18
CA ALA A 386 1.61 -9.21 4.34
C ALA A 386 2.93 -9.61 3.67
N LEU A 387 3.30 -8.99 2.54
CA LEU A 387 4.58 -9.21 1.88
C LEU A 387 5.76 -8.68 2.71
N TYR A 388 5.60 -7.50 3.32
CA TYR A 388 6.59 -6.97 4.26
C TYR A 388 6.75 -7.91 5.46
N GLY A 389 5.64 -8.37 6.05
CA GLY A 389 5.64 -9.32 7.16
C GLY A 389 6.34 -10.64 6.81
N TYR A 390 6.15 -11.12 5.57
CA TYR A 390 6.90 -12.26 5.05
C TYR A 390 8.41 -12.00 5.06
N PHE A 391 8.87 -10.93 4.41
CA PHE A 391 10.30 -10.62 4.33
C PHE A 391 10.91 -10.40 5.72
N GLU A 392 10.18 -9.73 6.61
CA GLU A 392 10.59 -9.52 8.01
C GLU A 392 10.73 -10.85 8.76
N SER A 393 9.77 -11.77 8.62
CA SER A 393 9.82 -13.08 9.26
C SER A 393 10.92 -14.01 8.71
N MET A 394 11.41 -13.72 7.50
CA MET A 394 12.49 -14.43 6.81
C MET A 394 13.87 -13.75 6.98
N GLY A 395 13.94 -12.56 7.59
CA GLY A 395 15.18 -11.77 7.66
C GLY A 395 15.66 -11.24 6.30
N GLU A 396 14.76 -11.07 5.33
CA GLU A 396 15.08 -10.58 3.98
C GLU A 396 15.07 -9.04 3.91
N ASP A 397 16.10 -8.38 4.46
CA ASP A 397 16.20 -6.91 4.55
C ASP A 397 16.02 -6.20 3.20
N SER A 398 16.52 -6.79 2.11
CA SER A 398 16.35 -6.22 0.77
C SER A 398 14.88 -6.12 0.39
N GLY A 399 14.11 -7.20 0.60
CA GLY A 399 12.68 -7.23 0.34
C GLY A 399 11.93 -6.21 1.19
N MET A 400 12.26 -6.11 2.49
CA MET A 400 11.68 -5.12 3.40
C MET A 400 11.92 -3.68 2.91
N ARG A 401 13.16 -3.34 2.54
CA ARG A 401 13.51 -2.00 2.04
C ARG A 401 12.76 -1.64 0.77
N GLN A 402 12.60 -2.59 -0.16
CA GLN A 402 11.90 -2.33 -1.41
C GLN A 402 10.39 -2.18 -1.20
N VAL A 403 9.76 -3.07 -0.42
CA VAL A 403 8.33 -2.95 -0.08
C VAL A 403 8.06 -1.61 0.64
N LYS A 404 8.94 -1.20 1.55
CA LYS A 404 8.86 0.13 2.18
C LYS A 404 8.96 1.27 1.17
N ALA A 405 9.89 1.19 0.22
CA ALA A 405 10.09 2.22 -0.81
C ALA A 405 8.86 2.38 -1.73
N GLN A 406 8.19 1.29 -2.10
CA GLN A 406 6.99 1.33 -2.95
C GLN A 406 5.68 1.57 -2.19
N TYR A 407 5.68 1.46 -0.85
CA TYR A 407 4.51 1.69 -0.02
C TYR A 407 4.11 3.19 0.01
N LEU A 408 5.10 4.10 -0.06
CA LEU A 408 4.90 5.55 -0.18
C LEU A 408 3.99 6.17 0.90
N ASN A 409 4.06 5.64 2.13
CA ASN A 409 3.35 6.21 3.28
C ASN A 409 4.35 6.86 4.25
N PRO A 410 4.41 8.21 4.31
CA PRO A 410 5.39 8.91 5.14
C PRO A 410 4.99 8.97 6.63
N PHE A 411 3.83 8.44 6.99
CA PHE A 411 3.40 8.32 8.39
C PHE A 411 3.79 6.98 9.01
N ASP A 412 4.49 6.13 8.27
CA ASP A 412 4.98 4.84 8.73
C ASP A 412 6.46 4.90 9.09
N THR A 413 6.85 4.06 10.05
CA THR A 413 8.17 4.01 10.70
C THR A 413 8.83 2.64 10.53
N LEU A 414 8.43 1.89 9.50
CA LEU A 414 9.00 0.58 9.15
C LEU A 414 10.53 0.56 9.29
N ALA A 415 11.07 -0.47 9.93
CA ALA A 415 12.51 -0.63 10.16
C ALA A 415 13.29 -0.75 8.83
N MET A 416 14.60 -0.46 8.86
CA MET A 416 15.52 -0.63 7.73
C MET A 416 16.46 -1.80 7.93
#